data_AF-A0A7J6TN04-F1
#
_entry.id   AF-A0A7J6TN04-F1
#
_cell.length_a   1.000
_cell.length_b   1.000
_cell.length_c   1.000
_cell.angle_alpha   90.00
_cell.angle_beta   90.00
_cell.angle_gamma   90.00
#
_symmetry.space_group_name_H-M   'P 1'
#
loop_
_entity.id
_entity.type
_entity.pdbx_description
1 polymer ?
#
loop_
_entity_poly.entity_id
_entity_poly.type
_entity_poly.pdbx_seq_one_letter_code
_entity_poly.pdbx_strand_id
1 'polypeptide(L)'
;MTDSRRLPEKLPRTTARPEVVGIDQRIAARVAQMREREAFRYDRESLVLDRTRVNLRRPRFFDAKIRTIGVDKQALDAQVLEKLARLYADREKERAVERSVMEAHEELAKREMEAELRAALAKQVSERLEREAGGEDTSVVEYGPSSVQVLDGEDEGKAVRQREQQMQQRDALEQQMFEKMLRKERMTEVESSPSVPYGGLAGPKEEIAARARRLARETLEANRKLAEAAALRHFAARDAEEAAGTAMLEYMADGRRFINEPPTEKLDGGRQYRKDGYRGAPPDAEGRVKDFRDRQVEAARKQSAAEGAMAAAEASAREEERRAAVRDMARRHRDKAVALKGVAVVAVVVA
;
A
#
# COMPACT_ATOMS: atom_id res chain seq x y z
N MET A 1 -24.11 31.79 32.10
CA MET A 1 -22.73 32.24 32.43
C MET A 1 -22.39 33.37 31.48
N THR A 2 -22.42 34.59 32.00
CA THR A 2 -22.43 35.84 31.24
C THR A 2 -21.00 36.39 31.12
N ASP A 3 -20.41 36.26 29.95
CA ASP A 3 -19.09 36.83 29.63
C ASP A 3 -19.18 38.34 29.41
N SER A 4 -18.86 39.09 30.45
CA SER A 4 -18.72 40.54 30.46
C SER A 4 -17.46 40.95 29.70
N ARG A 5 -17.62 41.35 28.43
CA ARG A 5 -16.58 41.98 27.61
C ARG A 5 -16.18 43.32 28.24
N ARG A 6 -15.03 43.35 28.93
CA ARG A 6 -14.37 44.58 29.37
C ARG A 6 -13.93 45.37 28.13
N LEU A 7 -14.51 46.56 27.96
CA LEU A 7 -14.03 47.55 27.00
C LEU A 7 -12.68 48.11 27.48
N PRO A 8 -11.69 48.31 26.59
CA PRO A 8 -10.39 48.86 26.97
C PRO A 8 -10.52 50.32 27.41
N GLU A 9 -9.93 50.65 28.56
CA GLU A 9 -9.79 52.00 29.07
C GLU A 9 -9.12 52.92 28.04
N LYS A 10 -9.76 54.07 27.78
CA LYS A 10 -9.22 55.11 26.91
C LYS A 10 -8.06 55.81 27.64
N LEU A 11 -6.84 55.58 27.18
CA LEU A 11 -5.65 56.29 27.64
C LEU A 11 -5.79 57.81 27.44
N PRO A 12 -5.23 58.62 28.36
CA PRO A 12 -5.31 60.07 28.30
C PRO A 12 -4.56 60.63 27.09
N ARG A 13 -5.22 61.52 26.35
CA ARG A 13 -4.61 62.26 25.23
C ARG A 13 -3.65 63.31 25.80
N THR A 14 -2.36 62.99 25.81
CA THR A 14 -1.29 63.95 26.09
C THR A 14 -1.15 64.90 24.89
N THR A 15 -1.56 66.16 25.06
CA THR A 15 -1.36 67.24 24.09
C THR A 15 0.00 67.90 24.32
N ALA A 16 1.08 67.13 24.21
CA ALA A 16 2.43 67.69 24.14
C ALA A 16 2.67 68.18 22.70
N ARG A 17 2.95 69.48 22.54
CA ARG A 17 3.38 70.05 21.25
C ARG A 17 4.68 69.36 20.82
N PRO A 18 4.78 68.83 19.59
CA PRO A 18 6.04 68.27 19.11
C PRO A 18 7.01 69.42 18.84
N GLU A 19 7.97 69.59 19.74
CA GLU A 19 9.21 70.30 19.45
C GLU A 19 9.88 69.69 18.22
N VAL A 20 10.59 70.53 17.48
CA VAL A 20 11.12 70.30 16.12
C VAL A 20 11.71 68.89 15.93
N VAL A 21 10.83 67.99 15.48
CA VAL A 21 11.15 66.62 15.09
C VAL A 21 12.02 66.70 13.84
N GLY A 22 13.31 66.35 13.99
CA GLY A 22 14.29 66.32 12.90
C GLY A 22 13.76 65.54 11.70
N ILE A 23 14.20 65.92 10.50
CA ILE A 23 13.76 65.36 9.20
C ILE A 23 13.78 63.82 9.22
N ASP A 24 14.74 63.21 9.92
CA ASP A 24 14.91 61.77 10.06
C ASP A 24 13.77 61.07 10.80
N GLN A 25 13.19 61.70 11.82
CA GLN A 25 12.06 61.13 12.57
C GLN A 25 10.76 61.19 11.75
N ARG A 26 10.60 62.18 10.87
CA ARG A 26 9.47 62.22 9.91
C ARG A 26 9.59 61.14 8.85
N ILE A 27 10.80 60.86 8.38
CA ILE A 27 11.08 59.77 7.44
C ILE A 27 10.82 58.42 8.13
N ALA A 28 11.30 58.22 9.35
CA ALA A 28 11.07 57.00 10.14
C ALA A 28 9.57 56.75 10.38
N ALA A 29 8.81 57.79 10.75
CA ALA A 29 7.36 57.69 10.93
C ALA A 29 6.62 57.34 9.62
N ARG A 30 7.07 57.89 8.48
CA ARG A 30 6.48 57.59 7.16
C ARG A 30 6.79 56.17 6.71
N VAL A 31 8.00 55.67 6.97
CA VAL A 31 8.38 54.26 6.70
C VAL A 31 7.60 53.31 7.59
N ALA A 32 7.41 53.63 8.88
CA ALA A 32 6.57 52.85 9.79
C ALA A 32 5.11 52.78 9.30
N GLN A 33 4.52 53.90 8.89
CA GLN A 33 3.17 53.94 8.32
C GLN A 33 3.06 53.15 7.00
N MET A 34 4.10 53.13 6.16
CA MET A 34 4.09 52.28 4.95
C MET A 34 4.16 50.80 5.29
N ARG A 35 5.01 50.39 6.24
CA ARG A 35 5.09 49.01 6.72
C ARG A 35 3.77 48.52 7.35
N GLU A 36 3.11 49.36 8.14
CA GLU A 36 1.80 49.04 8.70
C GLU A 36 0.73 48.89 7.62
N ARG A 37 0.76 49.73 6.57
CA ARG A 37 -0.17 49.60 5.42
C ARG A 37 0.10 48.34 4.60
N GLU A 38 1.36 47.95 4.44
CA GLU A 38 1.74 46.71 3.75
C GLU A 38 1.35 45.47 4.56
N ALA A 39 1.60 45.48 5.88
CA ALA A 39 1.15 44.42 6.78
C ALA A 39 -0.38 44.27 6.74
N PHE A 40 -1.12 45.38 6.78
CA PHE A 40 -2.58 45.35 6.71
C PHE A 40 -3.10 44.88 5.34
N ARG A 41 -2.39 45.17 4.24
CA ARG A 41 -2.71 44.62 2.91
C ARG A 41 -2.49 43.11 2.86
N TYR A 42 -1.35 42.64 3.37
CA TYR A 42 -1.02 41.23 3.43
C TYR A 42 -2.04 40.43 4.27
N ASP A 43 -2.43 40.97 5.43
CA ASP A 43 -3.45 40.34 6.30
C ASP A 43 -4.83 40.30 5.63
N ARG A 44 -5.18 41.33 4.85
CA ARG A 44 -6.44 41.36 4.09
C ARG A 44 -6.44 40.36 2.94
N GLU A 45 -5.32 40.23 2.23
CA GLU A 45 -5.15 39.27 1.13
C GLU A 45 -5.15 37.83 1.64
N SER A 46 -4.47 37.55 2.76
CA SER A 46 -4.47 36.23 3.40
C SER A 46 -5.87 35.84 3.87
N LEU A 47 -6.62 36.75 4.47
CA LEU A 47 -8.03 36.52 4.86
C LEU A 47 -8.93 36.23 3.66
N VAL A 48 -8.71 36.89 2.51
CA VAL A 48 -9.46 36.63 1.28
C VAL A 48 -9.11 35.24 0.75
N LEU A 49 -7.83 34.86 0.73
CA LEU A 49 -7.37 33.54 0.31
C LEU A 49 -7.91 32.42 1.20
N ASP A 50 -7.98 32.64 2.52
CA ASP A 50 -8.53 31.64 3.43
C ASP A 50 -10.04 31.51 3.28
N ARG A 51 -10.76 32.61 3.06
CA ARG A 51 -12.19 32.56 2.74
C ARG A 51 -12.47 31.84 1.43
N THR A 52 -11.68 32.09 0.38
CA THR A 52 -11.86 31.38 -0.90
C THR A 52 -11.55 29.90 -0.75
N ARG A 53 -10.50 29.52 -0.01
CA ARG A 53 -10.20 28.11 0.31
C ARG A 53 -11.34 27.44 1.08
N VAL A 54 -11.89 28.09 2.10
CA VAL A 54 -13.02 27.56 2.87
C VAL A 54 -14.25 27.40 1.98
N ASN A 55 -14.54 28.39 1.15
CA ASN A 55 -15.67 28.34 0.21
C ASN A 55 -15.52 27.23 -0.84
N LEU A 56 -14.29 26.93 -1.29
CA LEU A 56 -14.00 25.82 -2.21
C LEU A 56 -14.07 24.44 -1.53
N ARG A 57 -13.74 24.36 -0.24
CA ARG A 57 -13.82 23.12 0.56
C ARG A 57 -15.23 22.77 0.98
N ARG A 58 -16.05 23.79 1.28
CA ARG A 58 -17.41 23.66 1.78
C ARG A 58 -18.28 22.69 0.94
N PRO A 59 -18.41 22.81 -0.39
CA PRO A 59 -19.23 21.88 -1.17
C PRO A 59 -18.70 20.44 -1.14
N ARG A 60 -17.39 20.24 -1.06
CA ARG A 60 -16.77 18.89 -0.99
C ARG A 60 -17.07 18.17 0.33
N PHE A 61 -17.20 18.94 1.42
CA PHE A 61 -17.49 18.39 2.74
C PHE A 61 -18.97 18.06 2.93
N PHE A 62 -19.86 18.91 2.38
CA PHE A 62 -21.31 18.77 2.53
C PHE A 62 -21.95 17.84 1.49
N ASP A 63 -21.32 17.61 0.32
CA ASP A 63 -21.77 16.59 -0.62
C ASP A 63 -21.26 15.20 -0.20
N ALA A 64 -22.18 14.37 0.31
CA ALA A 64 -21.87 13.01 0.76
C ALA A 64 -21.27 12.12 -0.34
N LYS A 65 -21.64 12.34 -1.62
CA LYS A 65 -21.14 11.56 -2.74
C LYS A 65 -19.69 11.90 -3.05
N ILE A 66 -19.35 13.20 -3.08
CA ILE A 66 -17.96 13.67 -3.26
C ILE A 66 -17.09 13.27 -2.06
N ARG A 67 -17.64 13.31 -0.83
CA ARG A 67 -16.90 12.90 0.37
C ARG A 67 -16.55 11.41 0.39
N THR A 68 -17.43 10.57 -0.16
CA THR A 68 -17.27 9.11 -0.11
C THR A 68 -16.50 8.58 -1.34
N ILE A 69 -16.71 9.17 -2.52
CA ILE A 69 -16.18 8.67 -3.81
C ILE A 69 -15.73 9.84 -4.70
N GLY A 70 -15.12 10.87 -4.12
CA GLY A 70 -14.65 12.04 -4.85
C GLY A 70 -13.48 11.69 -5.75
N VAL A 71 -13.74 11.52 -7.05
CA VAL A 71 -12.72 11.24 -8.06
C VAL A 71 -12.60 12.44 -9.00
N ASP A 72 -11.39 12.98 -9.12
CA ASP A 72 -11.08 14.02 -10.10
C ASP A 72 -10.84 13.38 -11.47
N LYS A 73 -11.93 13.25 -12.24
CA LYS A 73 -11.89 12.64 -13.57
C LYS A 73 -10.89 13.32 -14.50
N GLN A 74 -10.79 14.65 -14.47
CA GLN A 74 -9.89 15.38 -15.37
C GLN A 74 -8.43 15.11 -15.05
N ALA A 75 -8.08 15.06 -13.76
CA ALA A 75 -6.73 14.68 -13.33
C ALA A 75 -6.41 13.23 -13.71
N LEU A 76 -7.36 12.31 -13.56
CA LEU A 76 -7.17 10.91 -13.99
C LEU A 76 -7.01 10.79 -15.50
N ASP A 77 -7.84 11.47 -16.28
CA ASP A 77 -7.74 11.50 -17.74
C ASP A 77 -6.38 12.07 -18.17
N ALA A 78 -5.90 13.14 -17.51
CA ALA A 78 -4.57 13.71 -17.74
C ALA A 78 -3.43 12.73 -17.40
N GLN A 79 -3.54 12.00 -16.29
CA GLN A 79 -2.58 10.96 -15.91
C GLN A 79 -2.56 9.80 -16.91
N VAL A 80 -3.72 9.40 -17.43
CA VAL A 80 -3.82 8.37 -18.47
C VAL A 80 -3.16 8.84 -19.75
N LEU A 81 -3.42 10.08 -20.19
CA LEU A 81 -2.78 10.67 -21.36
C LEU A 81 -1.26 10.78 -21.19
N GLU A 82 -0.79 11.22 -20.03
CA GLU A 82 0.64 11.27 -19.72
C GLU A 82 1.28 9.88 -19.79
N LYS A 83 0.61 8.88 -19.21
CA LYS A 83 1.10 7.48 -19.23
C LYS A 83 1.16 6.93 -20.65
N LEU A 84 0.17 7.23 -21.49
CA LEU A 84 0.19 6.85 -22.91
C LEU A 84 1.32 7.58 -23.66
N ALA A 85 1.51 8.87 -23.43
CA ALA A 85 2.60 9.64 -24.04
C ALA A 85 3.98 9.07 -23.68
N ARG A 86 4.18 8.67 -22.42
CA ARG A 86 5.42 7.98 -21.99
C ARG A 86 5.62 6.66 -22.72
N LEU A 87 4.57 5.83 -22.81
CA LEU A 87 4.64 4.56 -23.55
C LEU A 87 4.94 4.75 -25.03
N TYR A 88 4.40 5.80 -25.67
CA TYR A 88 4.73 6.13 -27.04
C TYR A 88 6.19 6.58 -27.19
N ALA A 89 6.67 7.44 -26.30
CA ALA A 89 8.07 7.89 -26.32
C ALA A 89 9.04 6.73 -26.10
N ASP A 90 8.71 5.77 -25.24
CA ASP A 90 9.56 4.60 -25.00
C ASP A 90 9.56 3.66 -26.22
N ARG A 91 8.40 3.43 -26.86
CA ARG A 91 8.33 2.71 -28.14
C ARG A 91 9.11 3.39 -29.26
N GLU A 92 9.14 4.72 -29.30
CA GLU A 92 9.95 5.46 -30.28
C GLU A 92 11.45 5.29 -30.03
N LYS A 93 11.88 5.28 -28.76
CA LYS A 93 13.27 4.96 -28.40
C LYS A 93 13.63 3.53 -28.80
N GLU A 94 12.77 2.55 -28.52
CA GLU A 94 12.96 1.16 -28.94
C GLU A 94 13.12 1.06 -30.46
N ARG A 95 12.22 1.69 -31.24
CA ARG A 95 12.34 1.75 -32.70
C ARG A 95 13.59 2.47 -33.21
N ALA A 96 14.10 3.46 -32.47
CA ALA A 96 15.35 4.12 -32.81
C ALA A 96 16.56 3.19 -32.57
N VAL A 97 16.54 2.44 -31.46
CA VAL A 97 17.54 1.42 -31.17
C VAL A 97 17.50 0.31 -32.22
N GLU A 98 16.32 -0.21 -32.56
CA GLU A 98 16.15 -1.22 -33.62
C GLU A 98 16.72 -0.75 -34.97
N ARG A 99 16.45 0.50 -35.38
CA ARG A 99 17.05 1.08 -36.58
C ARG A 99 18.57 1.12 -36.52
N SER A 100 19.15 1.54 -35.40
CA SER A 100 20.60 1.58 -35.23
C SER A 100 21.25 0.18 -35.27
N VAL A 101 20.55 -0.84 -34.76
CA VAL A 101 21.01 -2.23 -34.80
C VAL A 101 20.96 -2.77 -36.22
N MET A 102 19.91 -2.45 -36.99
CA MET A 102 19.81 -2.84 -38.40
C MET A 102 20.90 -2.18 -39.24
N GLU A 103 21.16 -0.89 -39.05
CA GLU A 103 22.26 -0.17 -39.72
C GLU A 103 23.62 -0.81 -39.41
N ALA A 104 23.89 -1.12 -38.13
CA ALA A 104 25.12 -1.80 -37.74
C ALA A 104 25.25 -3.20 -38.38
N HIS A 105 24.14 -3.94 -38.50
CA HIS A 105 24.13 -5.24 -39.16
C HIS A 105 24.41 -5.12 -40.67
N GLU A 106 23.84 -4.12 -41.34
CA GLU A 106 24.13 -3.85 -42.76
C GLU A 106 25.60 -3.47 -42.99
N GLU A 107 26.20 -2.68 -42.08
CA GLU A 107 27.63 -2.36 -42.14
C GLU A 107 28.52 -3.59 -41.96
N LEU A 108 28.18 -4.47 -41.02
CA LEU A 108 28.90 -5.73 -40.82
C LEU A 108 28.81 -6.63 -42.06
N ALA A 109 27.61 -6.79 -42.63
CA ALA A 109 27.40 -7.58 -43.84
C ALA A 109 28.21 -7.02 -45.04
N LYS A 110 28.28 -5.68 -45.19
CA LYS A 110 29.13 -5.04 -46.23
C LYS A 110 30.60 -5.36 -46.02
N ARG A 111 31.10 -5.30 -44.77
CA ARG A 111 32.49 -5.62 -44.44
C ARG A 111 32.82 -7.08 -44.70
N GLU A 112 31.90 -8.00 -44.41
CA GLU A 112 32.05 -9.42 -44.72
C GLU A 112 32.13 -9.67 -46.23
N MET A 113 31.22 -9.08 -47.01
CA MET A 113 31.26 -9.16 -48.48
C MET A 113 32.55 -8.57 -49.08
N GLU A 114 33.04 -7.44 -48.55
CA GLU A 114 34.33 -6.88 -48.96
C GLU A 114 35.51 -7.80 -48.64
N ALA A 115 35.49 -8.45 -47.46
CA ALA A 115 36.52 -9.39 -47.07
C ALA A 115 36.53 -10.63 -47.97
N GLU A 116 35.36 -11.15 -48.32
CA GLU A 116 35.22 -12.26 -49.27
C GLU A 116 35.73 -11.89 -50.68
N LEU A 117 35.37 -10.70 -51.19
CA LEU A 117 35.86 -10.23 -52.48
C LEU A 117 37.40 -10.09 -52.49
N ARG A 118 37.98 -9.53 -51.42
CA ARG A 118 39.45 -9.43 -51.27
C ARG A 118 40.10 -10.81 -51.25
N ALA A 119 39.51 -11.78 -50.55
CA ALA A 119 40.00 -13.15 -50.53
C ALA A 119 39.92 -13.82 -51.91
N ALA A 120 38.84 -13.60 -52.66
CA ALA A 120 38.68 -14.12 -54.02
C ALA A 120 39.70 -13.51 -55.00
N LEU A 121 39.93 -12.20 -54.94
CA LEU A 121 40.93 -11.52 -55.76
C LEU A 121 42.35 -12.00 -55.45
N ALA A 122 42.69 -12.17 -54.18
CA ALA A 122 43.98 -12.71 -53.77
C ALA A 122 44.23 -14.10 -54.38
N LYS A 123 43.20 -14.95 -54.43
CA LYS A 123 43.27 -16.29 -55.05
C LYS A 123 43.48 -16.23 -56.57
N GLN A 124 42.83 -15.30 -57.27
CA GLN A 124 43.01 -15.14 -58.72
C GLN A 124 44.42 -14.65 -59.08
N VAL A 125 44.98 -13.75 -58.28
CA VAL A 125 46.35 -13.24 -58.50
C VAL A 125 47.37 -14.36 -58.31
N SER A 126 47.22 -15.22 -57.29
CA SER A 126 48.10 -16.37 -57.11
C SER A 126 48.03 -17.36 -58.28
N GLU A 127 46.83 -17.68 -58.79
CA GLU A 127 46.68 -18.62 -59.91
C GLU A 127 47.28 -18.09 -61.23
N ARG A 128 47.30 -16.77 -61.44
CA ARG A 128 47.87 -16.16 -62.65
C ARG A 128 49.40 -16.20 -62.64
N LEU A 129 50.02 -15.92 -61.49
CA LEU A 129 51.47 -15.99 -61.30
C LEU A 129 52.00 -17.41 -61.57
N GLU A 130 51.23 -18.44 -61.18
CA GLU A 130 51.58 -19.84 -61.44
C GLU A 130 51.57 -20.20 -62.93
N ARG A 131 50.67 -19.62 -63.75
CA ARG A 131 50.62 -19.89 -65.20
C ARG A 131 51.71 -19.19 -65.99
N GLU A 132 52.09 -17.97 -65.60
CA GLU A 132 53.10 -17.18 -66.31
C GLU A 132 54.54 -17.73 -66.08
N ALA A 133 54.75 -18.55 -65.05
CA ALA A 133 56.04 -19.18 -64.76
C ALA A 133 56.34 -20.47 -65.57
N GLY A 134 55.40 -20.95 -66.40
CA GLY A 134 55.47 -22.27 -67.06
C GLY A 134 55.54 -22.27 -68.60
N GLY A 135 56.20 -21.29 -69.23
CA GLY A 135 56.30 -21.20 -70.70
C GLY A 135 57.44 -22.04 -71.32
N GLU A 136 57.07 -23.00 -72.17
CA GLU A 136 57.90 -23.96 -72.91
C GLU A 136 58.85 -23.37 -73.97
N ASP A 137 60.04 -23.99 -74.09
CA ASP A 137 60.93 -23.93 -75.27
C ASP A 137 61.09 -25.36 -75.81
N THR A 138 60.48 -25.70 -76.96
CA THR A 138 60.88 -26.91 -77.70
C THR A 138 60.83 -26.68 -79.21
N SER A 139 62.02 -26.71 -79.83
CA SER A 139 62.19 -26.96 -81.26
C SER A 139 63.05 -28.22 -81.39
N VAL A 140 62.43 -29.39 -81.48
CA VAL A 140 63.15 -30.64 -81.73
C VAL A 140 62.51 -31.35 -82.91
N VAL A 141 63.37 -31.67 -83.87
CA VAL A 141 63.07 -32.31 -85.15
C VAL A 141 62.42 -33.67 -84.92
N GLU A 142 61.24 -33.87 -85.51
CA GLU A 142 60.45 -35.09 -85.37
C GLU A 142 61.07 -36.26 -86.15
N TYR A 143 61.65 -37.22 -85.44
CA TYR A 143 61.82 -38.57 -85.94
C TYR A 143 60.54 -39.35 -85.62
N GLY A 144 59.76 -39.69 -86.65
CA GLY A 144 58.47 -40.34 -86.47
C GLY A 144 58.58 -41.77 -85.92
N PRO A 145 57.54 -42.27 -85.22
CA PRO A 145 57.52 -43.58 -84.55
C PRO A 145 57.64 -44.78 -85.52
N SER A 146 57.60 -44.54 -86.83
CA SER A 146 57.83 -45.56 -87.87
C SER A 146 59.31 -45.85 -88.14
N SER A 147 60.24 -45.05 -87.61
CA SER A 147 61.67 -45.31 -87.74
C SER A 147 62.13 -46.27 -86.63
N VAL A 148 62.57 -47.47 -87.00
CA VAL A 148 63.16 -48.46 -86.07
C VAL A 148 64.58 -48.04 -85.61
N GLN A 149 64.97 -46.79 -85.90
CA GLN A 149 66.32 -46.26 -85.66
C GLN A 149 66.48 -45.65 -84.27
N VAL A 150 65.39 -45.29 -83.59
CA VAL A 150 65.40 -44.75 -82.22
C VAL A 150 64.57 -45.67 -81.35
N LEU A 151 65.19 -46.33 -80.38
CA LEU A 151 64.51 -47.15 -79.39
C LEU A 151 64.36 -46.31 -78.11
N ASP A 152 63.13 -45.92 -77.76
CA ASP A 152 62.82 -45.08 -76.59
C ASP A 152 63.33 -45.63 -75.23
N GLY A 153 63.77 -46.89 -75.19
CA GLY A 153 64.35 -47.51 -74.01
C GLY A 153 65.80 -47.11 -73.73
N GLU A 154 66.53 -46.62 -74.74
CA GLU A 154 67.93 -46.19 -74.59
C GLU A 154 67.96 -44.68 -74.33
N ASP A 155 67.76 -44.30 -73.07
CA ASP A 155 67.86 -42.92 -72.60
C ASP A 155 69.33 -42.45 -72.62
N GLU A 156 69.82 -42.02 -73.78
CA GLU A 156 71.15 -41.39 -73.92
C GLU A 156 71.30 -40.17 -73.01
N GLY A 157 70.17 -39.52 -72.67
CA GLY A 157 70.09 -38.40 -71.74
C GLY A 157 70.13 -38.77 -70.26
N LYS A 158 70.23 -40.05 -69.88
CA LYS A 158 70.13 -40.51 -68.47
C LYS A 158 71.09 -39.79 -67.53
N ALA A 159 72.33 -39.57 -67.97
CA ALA A 159 73.33 -38.87 -67.16
C ALA A 159 72.98 -37.37 -66.96
N VAL A 160 72.45 -36.72 -67.99
CA VAL A 160 71.99 -35.33 -67.93
C VAL A 160 70.77 -35.23 -67.03
N ARG A 161 69.79 -36.12 -67.21
CA ARG A 161 68.58 -36.21 -66.37
C ARG A 161 68.92 -36.44 -64.90
N GLN A 162 69.88 -37.32 -64.60
CA GLN A 162 70.34 -37.53 -63.22
C GLN A 162 71.02 -36.27 -62.65
N ARG A 163 71.82 -35.56 -63.46
CA ARG A 163 72.45 -34.31 -63.04
C ARG A 163 71.43 -33.20 -62.79
N GLU A 164 70.43 -33.07 -63.65
CA GLU A 164 69.32 -32.13 -63.46
C GLU A 164 68.49 -32.48 -62.23
N GLN A 165 68.15 -33.75 -62.02
CA GLN A 165 67.47 -34.21 -60.80
C GLN A 165 68.29 -33.89 -59.54
N GLN A 166 69.61 -34.06 -59.58
CA GLN A 166 70.49 -33.69 -58.47
C GLN A 166 70.53 -32.18 -58.26
N MET A 167 70.54 -31.36 -59.32
CA MET A 167 70.47 -29.90 -59.19
C MET A 167 69.12 -29.46 -58.62
N GLN A 168 68.00 -30.00 -59.13
CA GLN A 168 66.67 -29.72 -58.58
C GLN A 168 66.56 -30.11 -57.10
N GLN A 169 67.15 -31.25 -56.70
CA GLN A 169 67.20 -31.65 -55.29
C GLN A 169 68.04 -30.69 -54.44
N ARG A 170 69.18 -30.20 -54.96
CA ARG A 170 70.01 -29.21 -54.28
C ARG A 170 69.28 -27.89 -54.12
N ASP A 171 68.68 -27.38 -55.18
CA ASP A 171 67.93 -26.12 -55.17
C ASP A 171 66.74 -26.18 -54.22
N ALA A 172 66.00 -27.30 -54.22
CA ALA A 172 64.89 -27.52 -53.28
C ALA A 172 65.36 -27.54 -51.82
N LEU A 173 66.50 -28.18 -51.54
CA LEU A 173 67.09 -28.19 -50.20
C LEU A 173 67.60 -26.81 -49.78
N GLU A 174 68.23 -26.07 -50.69
CA GLU A 174 68.68 -24.70 -50.45
C GLU A 174 67.50 -23.77 -50.13
N GLN A 175 66.41 -23.86 -50.90
CA GLN A 175 65.19 -23.09 -50.64
C GLN A 175 64.57 -23.45 -49.29
N GLN A 176 64.49 -24.74 -48.95
CA GLN A 176 63.99 -25.16 -47.63
C GLN A 176 64.86 -24.65 -46.49
N MET A 177 66.19 -24.68 -46.64
CA MET A 177 67.10 -24.14 -45.63
C MET A 177 66.95 -22.62 -45.48
N PHE A 178 66.81 -21.90 -46.60
CA PHE A 178 66.59 -20.46 -46.60
C PHE A 178 65.27 -20.09 -45.92
N GLU A 179 64.17 -20.74 -46.27
CA GLU A 179 62.87 -20.52 -45.62
C GLU A 179 62.90 -20.85 -44.12
N LYS A 180 63.60 -21.92 -43.74
CA LYS A 180 63.77 -22.31 -42.33
C LYS A 180 64.60 -21.28 -41.56
N MET A 181 65.67 -20.76 -42.16
CA MET A 181 66.47 -19.66 -41.60
C MET A 181 65.62 -18.40 -41.43
N LEU A 182 64.86 -18.00 -42.45
CA LEU A 182 64.00 -16.81 -42.41
C LEU A 182 62.87 -16.95 -41.37
N ARG A 183 62.28 -18.14 -41.23
CA ARG A 183 61.31 -18.44 -40.16
C ARG A 183 61.96 -18.34 -38.78
N LYS A 184 63.18 -18.86 -38.63
CA LYS A 184 63.93 -18.78 -37.38
C LYS A 184 64.27 -17.33 -37.04
N GLU A 185 64.71 -16.54 -38.01
CA GLU A 185 64.97 -15.10 -37.85
C GLU A 185 63.70 -14.35 -37.44
N ARG A 186 62.57 -14.58 -38.11
CA ARG A 186 61.28 -13.98 -37.73
C ARG A 186 60.84 -14.38 -36.32
N MET A 187 61.01 -15.65 -35.95
CA MET A 187 60.73 -16.10 -34.58
C MET A 187 61.62 -15.38 -33.58
N THR A 188 62.92 -15.26 -33.88
CA THR A 188 63.86 -14.53 -33.02
C THR A 188 63.59 -13.02 -33.01
N GLU A 189 63.08 -12.42 -34.08
CA GLU A 189 62.64 -11.01 -34.11
C GLU A 189 61.38 -10.78 -33.28
N VAL A 190 60.44 -11.73 -33.28
CA VAL A 190 59.25 -11.70 -32.43
C VAL A 190 59.64 -11.90 -30.96
N GLU A 191 60.60 -12.77 -30.67
CA GLU A 191 61.11 -13.02 -29.31
C GLU A 191 62.05 -11.91 -28.80
N SER A 192 62.83 -11.28 -29.71
CA SER A 192 63.78 -10.20 -29.39
C SER A 192 63.18 -8.80 -29.50
N SER A 193 61.99 -8.67 -30.10
CA SER A 193 61.16 -7.48 -29.94
C SER A 193 60.95 -7.33 -28.43
N PRO A 194 61.61 -6.35 -27.78
CA PRO A 194 61.47 -6.18 -26.35
C PRO A 194 59.99 -5.99 -26.12
N SER A 195 59.37 -6.91 -25.36
CA SER A 195 58.01 -6.72 -24.88
C SER A 195 58.02 -5.36 -24.21
N VAL A 196 57.51 -4.34 -24.90
CA VAL A 196 57.40 -2.99 -24.35
C VAL A 196 56.69 -3.23 -23.02
N PRO A 197 57.33 -2.90 -21.88
CA PRO A 197 56.77 -3.28 -20.60
C PRO A 197 55.43 -2.54 -20.47
N TYR A 198 54.34 -3.26 -20.73
CA TYR A 198 52.98 -2.86 -20.37
C TYR A 198 52.81 -2.70 -18.85
N GLY A 199 53.90 -2.77 -18.06
CA GLY A 199 53.96 -2.40 -16.65
C GLY A 199 53.56 -0.93 -16.40
N GLY A 200 53.68 -0.02 -17.38
CA GLY A 200 53.17 1.35 -17.27
C GLY A 200 51.65 1.50 -17.45
N LEU A 201 50.97 0.47 -17.99
CA LEU A 201 49.51 0.44 -18.22
C LEU A 201 48.76 -0.48 -17.24
N ALA A 202 49.48 -1.15 -16.34
CA ALA A 202 48.88 -1.89 -15.23
C ALA A 202 48.26 -0.95 -14.17
N GLY A 203 48.89 0.21 -13.91
CA GLY A 203 48.40 1.22 -12.97
C GLY A 203 46.97 1.72 -13.27
N PRO A 204 46.65 2.17 -14.50
CA PRO A 204 45.30 2.62 -14.84
C PRO A 204 44.23 1.52 -14.70
N LYS A 205 44.57 0.26 -15.00
CA LYS A 205 43.62 -0.86 -14.89
C LYS A 205 43.33 -1.22 -13.43
N GLU A 206 44.35 -1.19 -12.57
CA GLU A 206 44.18 -1.40 -11.13
C GLU A 206 43.43 -0.24 -10.48
N GLU A 207 43.67 1.00 -10.89
CA GLU A 207 42.92 2.17 -10.42
C GLU A 207 41.45 2.13 -10.86
N ILE A 208 41.16 1.73 -12.11
CA ILE A 208 39.79 1.53 -12.59
C ILE A 208 39.11 0.41 -11.79
N ALA A 209 39.80 -0.71 -11.55
CA ALA A 209 39.27 -1.81 -10.75
C ALA A 209 39.05 -1.39 -9.28
N ALA A 210 39.95 -0.60 -8.69
CA ALA A 210 39.81 -0.06 -7.35
C ALA A 210 38.63 0.91 -7.25
N ARG A 211 38.44 1.78 -8.26
CA ARG A 211 37.29 2.69 -8.36
C ARG A 211 35.97 1.94 -8.52
N ALA A 212 35.95 0.89 -9.33
CA ALA A 212 34.79 0.02 -9.47
C ALA A 212 34.44 -0.69 -8.15
N ARG A 213 35.44 -1.16 -7.40
CA ARG A 213 35.24 -1.75 -6.06
C ARG A 213 34.71 -0.74 -5.05
N ARG A 214 35.15 0.52 -5.10
CA ARG A 214 34.62 1.60 -4.23
C ARG A 214 33.16 1.89 -4.56
N LEU A 215 32.84 2.09 -5.84
CA LEU A 215 31.46 2.29 -6.29
C LEU A 215 30.56 1.12 -5.91
N ALA A 216 31.03 -0.13 -6.05
CA ALA A 216 30.28 -1.31 -5.66
C ALA A 216 30.01 -1.38 -4.14
N ARG A 217 30.95 -0.90 -3.31
CA ARG A 217 30.74 -0.79 -1.86
C ARG A 217 29.76 0.32 -1.52
N GLU A 218 29.88 1.48 -2.15
CA GLU A 218 28.97 2.61 -1.96
C GLU A 218 27.53 2.26 -2.37
N THR A 219 27.34 1.57 -3.50
CA THR A 219 26.00 1.13 -3.93
C THR A 219 25.44 0.06 -2.99
N LEU A 220 26.28 -0.86 -2.51
CA LEU A 220 25.87 -1.87 -1.52
C LEU A 220 25.46 -1.21 -0.19
N GLU A 221 26.21 -0.23 0.29
CA GLU A 221 25.87 0.55 1.49
C GLU A 221 24.59 1.37 1.31
N ALA A 222 24.41 2.01 0.15
CA ALA A 222 23.18 2.73 -0.18
C ALA A 222 21.97 1.78 -0.21
N ASN A 223 22.12 0.60 -0.81
CA ASN A 223 21.08 -0.42 -0.84
C ASN A 223 20.75 -0.97 0.56
N ARG A 224 21.76 -1.16 1.42
CA ARG A 224 21.55 -1.53 2.83
C ARG A 224 20.74 -0.46 3.57
N LYS A 225 21.13 0.82 3.45
CA LYS A 225 20.38 1.94 4.07
C LYS A 225 18.95 2.03 3.55
N LEU A 226 18.72 1.81 2.25
CA LEU A 226 17.38 1.78 1.67
C LEU A 226 16.56 0.61 2.21
N ALA A 227 17.15 -0.58 2.36
CA ALA A 227 16.50 -1.74 2.94
C ALA A 227 16.15 -1.53 4.42
N GLU A 228 17.05 -0.95 5.20
CA GLU A 228 16.81 -0.58 6.60
C GLU A 228 15.68 0.46 6.73
N ALA A 229 15.69 1.50 5.89
CA ALA A 229 14.63 2.50 5.86
C ALA A 229 13.28 1.89 5.45
N ALA A 230 13.27 0.95 4.50
CA ALA A 230 12.07 0.22 4.10
C ALA A 230 11.54 -0.67 5.23
N ALA A 231 12.43 -1.36 5.96
CA ALA A 231 12.07 -2.16 7.13
C ALA A 231 11.44 -1.27 8.23
N LEU A 232 12.05 -0.13 8.55
CA LEU A 232 11.49 0.83 9.52
C LEU A 232 10.10 1.34 9.10
N ARG A 233 9.89 1.62 7.81
CA ARG A 233 8.55 2.00 7.30
C ARG A 233 7.54 0.87 7.44
N HIS A 234 7.96 -0.38 7.21
CA HIS A 234 7.09 -1.54 7.37
C HIS A 234 6.71 -1.77 8.84
N PHE A 235 7.64 -1.58 9.78
CA PHE A 235 7.33 -1.63 11.20
C PHE A 235 6.37 -0.52 11.61
N ALA A 236 6.61 0.72 11.18
CA ALA A 236 5.71 1.84 11.46
C ALA A 236 4.31 1.64 10.86
N ALA A 237 4.21 1.03 9.67
CA ALA A 237 2.93 0.69 9.06
C ALA A 237 2.19 -0.39 9.88
N ARG A 238 2.91 -1.42 10.33
CA ARG A 238 2.35 -2.47 11.19
C ARG A 238 1.88 -1.91 12.53
N ASP A 239 2.66 -1.04 13.17
CA ASP A 239 2.26 -0.39 14.42
C ASP A 239 1.01 0.47 14.23
N ALA A 240 0.90 1.16 13.09
CA ALA A 240 -0.29 1.92 12.74
C ALA A 240 -1.52 1.03 12.48
N GLU A 241 -1.34 -0.13 11.85
CA GLU A 241 -2.40 -1.13 11.66
C GLU A 241 -2.84 -1.73 12.99
N GLU A 242 -1.90 -2.09 13.86
CA GLU A 242 -2.19 -2.61 15.21
C GLU A 242 -2.91 -1.55 16.04
N ALA A 243 -2.48 -0.29 16.01
CA ALA A 243 -3.15 0.83 16.68
C ALA A 243 -4.55 1.12 16.11
N ALA A 244 -4.75 1.01 14.80
CA ALA A 244 -6.07 1.15 14.18
C ALA A 244 -6.99 -0.03 14.57
N GLY A 245 -6.42 -1.25 14.65
CA GLY A 245 -7.11 -2.44 15.10
C GLY A 245 -7.56 -2.36 16.55
N THR A 246 -6.68 -1.91 17.45
CA THR A 246 -7.03 -1.69 18.86
C THR A 246 -8.06 -0.59 19.02
N ALA A 247 -7.93 0.54 18.30
CA ALA A 247 -8.93 1.60 18.32
C ALA A 247 -10.31 1.12 17.81
N MET A 248 -10.34 0.23 16.81
CA MET A 248 -11.58 -0.39 16.34
C MET A 248 -12.18 -1.33 17.39
N LEU A 249 -11.36 -2.15 18.05
CA LEU A 249 -11.80 -3.02 19.13
C LEU A 249 -12.33 -2.22 20.33
N GLU A 250 -11.63 -1.15 20.73
CA GLU A 250 -12.08 -0.23 21.77
C GLU A 250 -13.40 0.42 21.37
N TYR A 251 -13.53 0.88 20.13
CA TYR A 251 -14.78 1.45 19.62
C TYR A 251 -15.94 0.45 19.59
N MET A 252 -15.67 -0.83 19.32
CA MET A 252 -16.66 -1.90 19.38
C MET A 252 -16.99 -2.32 20.82
N ALA A 253 -16.00 -2.25 21.73
CA ALA A 253 -16.14 -2.55 23.15
C ALA A 253 -16.85 -1.43 23.92
N ASP A 254 -16.70 -0.18 23.48
CA ASP A 254 -17.37 0.98 24.05
C ASP A 254 -18.89 0.75 23.96
N GLY A 255 -19.48 0.38 25.11
CA GLY A 255 -20.80 -0.24 25.25
C GLY A 255 -22.00 0.60 24.82
N ARG A 256 -21.78 1.68 24.07
CA ARG A 256 -22.80 2.51 23.44
C ARG A 256 -23.34 1.92 22.14
N ARG A 257 -22.82 0.78 21.64
CA ARG A 257 -23.24 0.20 20.34
C ARG A 257 -23.42 -1.31 20.38
N PHE A 258 -24.49 -1.75 19.71
CA PHE A 258 -24.93 -3.07 19.24
C PHE A 258 -24.54 -4.34 20.04
N ILE A 259 -23.29 -4.53 20.43
CA ILE A 259 -22.78 -5.76 21.06
C ILE A 259 -23.20 -5.84 22.53
N ASN A 260 -23.03 -4.76 23.30
CA ASN A 260 -23.32 -4.76 24.75
C ASN A 260 -24.79 -4.39 25.07
N GLU A 261 -25.68 -4.45 24.08
CA GLU A 261 -27.11 -4.15 24.18
C GLU A 261 -27.43 -2.99 25.14
N PRO A 262 -27.10 -1.74 24.77
CA PRO A 262 -27.25 -0.62 25.69
C PRO A 262 -28.69 -0.54 26.21
N PRO A 263 -28.87 -0.12 27.48
CA PRO A 263 -30.19 -0.01 28.08
C PRO A 263 -31.09 0.89 27.24
N THR A 264 -32.38 0.57 27.22
CA THR A 264 -33.40 1.21 26.42
C THR A 264 -33.31 2.73 26.48
N GLU A 265 -32.97 3.38 25.35
CA GLU A 265 -32.83 4.83 25.29
C GLU A 265 -34.17 5.52 25.61
N LYS A 266 -34.15 6.38 26.62
CA LYS A 266 -35.29 7.21 26.99
C LYS A 266 -35.16 8.59 26.37
N LEU A 267 -36.19 9.02 25.67
CA LEU A 267 -36.37 10.39 25.20
C LEU A 267 -37.10 11.24 26.26
N ASP A 268 -36.98 12.56 26.12
CA ASP A 268 -37.75 13.55 26.87
C ASP A 268 -37.70 13.37 28.39
N GLY A 269 -36.48 13.25 28.93
CA GLY A 269 -36.25 13.19 30.38
C GLY A 269 -36.79 11.93 31.05
N GLY A 270 -36.96 10.83 30.31
CA GLY A 270 -37.31 9.52 30.90
C GLY A 270 -38.76 9.08 30.70
N ARG A 271 -39.59 9.87 30.00
CA ARG A 271 -41.04 9.61 29.86
C ARG A 271 -41.40 8.77 28.65
N GLN A 272 -40.61 8.83 27.58
CA GLN A 272 -40.87 8.11 26.35
C GLN A 272 -39.67 7.25 25.97
N TYR A 273 -39.92 6.11 25.34
CA TYR A 273 -38.88 5.26 24.78
C TYR A 273 -38.84 5.43 23.27
N ARG A 274 -37.65 5.34 22.66
CA ARG A 274 -37.54 5.24 21.21
C ARG A 274 -38.15 3.92 20.75
N LYS A 275 -39.08 3.99 19.80
CA LYS A 275 -39.76 2.81 19.25
C LYS A 275 -38.77 1.76 18.71
N ASP A 276 -37.76 2.22 17.97
CA ASP A 276 -36.78 1.34 17.32
C ASP A 276 -35.72 0.78 18.28
N GLY A 277 -35.60 1.38 19.48
CA GLY A 277 -34.64 0.99 20.51
C GLY A 277 -35.28 0.27 21.70
N TYR A 278 -36.59 -0.05 21.64
CA TYR A 278 -37.29 -0.67 22.76
C TYR A 278 -36.98 -2.17 22.83
N ARG A 279 -36.33 -2.60 23.92
CA ARG A 279 -35.90 -3.99 24.13
C ARG A 279 -36.56 -4.67 25.34
N GLY A 280 -37.70 -4.15 25.78
CA GLY A 280 -38.45 -4.70 26.92
C GLY A 280 -38.47 -3.79 28.15
N ALA A 281 -39.12 -4.28 29.20
CA ALA A 281 -39.24 -3.56 30.45
C ALA A 281 -37.88 -3.52 31.18
N PRO A 282 -37.50 -2.39 31.80
CA PRO A 282 -36.30 -2.36 32.63
C PRO A 282 -36.46 -3.32 33.82
N PRO A 283 -35.37 -3.92 34.33
CA PRO A 283 -35.43 -4.88 35.43
C PRO A 283 -36.15 -4.32 36.68
N ASP A 284 -36.02 -3.02 36.94
CA ASP A 284 -36.72 -2.34 38.03
C ASP A 284 -38.26 -2.33 37.86
N ALA A 285 -38.76 -2.35 36.63
CA ALA A 285 -40.20 -2.36 36.36
C ALA A 285 -40.81 -3.72 36.69
N GLU A 286 -40.09 -4.81 36.42
CA GLU A 286 -40.54 -6.16 36.81
C GLU A 286 -40.68 -6.28 38.32
N GLY A 287 -39.71 -5.74 39.08
CA GLY A 287 -39.80 -5.65 40.54
C GLY A 287 -41.02 -4.88 41.00
N ARG A 288 -41.29 -3.70 40.43
CA ARG A 288 -42.48 -2.89 40.79
C ARG A 288 -43.79 -3.58 40.44
N VAL A 289 -43.87 -4.28 39.31
CA VAL A 289 -45.07 -5.04 38.91
C VAL A 289 -45.28 -6.20 39.86
N LYS A 290 -44.21 -6.89 40.28
CA LYS A 290 -44.27 -7.95 41.28
C LYS A 290 -44.76 -7.40 42.63
N ASP A 291 -44.16 -6.33 43.14
CA ASP A 291 -44.58 -5.68 44.39
C ASP A 291 -46.05 -5.24 44.34
N PHE A 292 -46.50 -4.72 43.19
CA PHE A 292 -47.88 -4.33 43.01
C PHE A 292 -48.84 -5.54 43.04
N ARG A 293 -48.47 -6.65 42.39
CA ARG A 293 -49.24 -7.90 42.45
C ARG A 293 -49.29 -8.46 43.87
N ASP A 294 -48.17 -8.45 44.57
CA ASP A 294 -48.08 -8.94 45.95
C ASP A 294 -49.00 -8.12 46.86
N ARG A 295 -49.02 -6.79 46.71
CA ARG A 295 -49.96 -5.91 47.42
C ARG A 295 -51.42 -6.20 47.08
N GLN A 296 -51.76 -6.51 45.83
CA GLN A 296 -53.12 -6.89 45.45
C GLN A 296 -53.55 -8.21 46.10
N VAL A 297 -52.66 -9.20 46.13
CA VAL A 297 -52.91 -10.49 46.80
C VAL A 297 -53.11 -10.29 48.30
N GLU A 298 -52.27 -9.47 48.95
CA GLU A 298 -52.44 -9.13 50.36
C GLU A 298 -53.76 -8.39 50.64
N ALA A 299 -54.14 -7.44 49.79
CA ALA A 299 -55.42 -6.74 49.91
C ALA A 299 -56.60 -7.69 49.77
N ALA A 300 -56.57 -8.60 48.79
CA ALA A 300 -57.60 -9.63 48.60
C ALA A 300 -57.68 -10.59 49.80
N ARG A 301 -56.54 -11.00 50.36
CA ARG A 301 -56.50 -11.80 51.59
C ARG A 301 -57.13 -11.08 52.78
N LYS A 302 -56.83 -9.79 52.95
CA LYS A 302 -57.44 -8.97 54.02
C LYS A 302 -58.95 -8.82 53.83
N GLN A 303 -59.42 -8.64 52.60
CA GLN A 303 -60.85 -8.59 52.29
C GLN A 303 -61.54 -9.91 52.60
N SER A 304 -60.99 -11.04 52.11
CA SER A 304 -61.54 -12.36 52.40
C SER A 304 -61.53 -12.69 53.91
N ALA A 305 -60.49 -12.28 54.63
CA ALA A 305 -60.45 -12.42 56.09
C ALA A 305 -61.50 -11.54 56.80
N ALA A 306 -61.72 -10.32 56.32
CA ALA A 306 -62.76 -9.42 56.87
C ALA A 306 -64.17 -9.95 56.58
N GLU A 307 -64.42 -10.44 55.36
CA GLU A 307 -65.69 -11.10 54.98
C GLU A 307 -65.91 -12.36 55.81
N GLY A 308 -64.88 -13.20 55.98
CA GLY A 308 -64.93 -14.38 56.84
C GLY A 308 -65.21 -14.04 58.31
N ALA A 309 -64.61 -12.95 58.82
CA ALA A 309 -64.88 -12.47 60.17
C ALA A 309 -66.32 -11.94 60.33
N MET A 310 -66.85 -11.23 59.33
CA MET A 310 -68.25 -10.79 59.32
C MET A 310 -69.21 -11.98 59.27
N ALA A 311 -68.93 -12.98 58.41
CA ALA A 311 -69.73 -14.19 58.33
C ALA A 311 -69.70 -15.00 59.63
N ALA A 312 -68.54 -15.10 60.29
CA ALA A 312 -68.41 -15.73 61.61
C ALA A 312 -69.18 -14.97 62.70
N ALA A 313 -69.13 -13.64 62.69
CA ALA A 313 -69.90 -12.80 63.60
C ALA A 313 -71.40 -13.00 63.40
N GLU A 314 -71.88 -13.01 62.15
CA GLU A 314 -73.28 -13.26 61.82
C GLU A 314 -73.72 -14.68 62.24
N ALA A 315 -72.88 -15.69 62.01
CA ALA A 315 -73.15 -17.06 62.46
C ALA A 315 -73.26 -17.15 63.99
N SER A 316 -72.37 -16.46 64.73
CA SER A 316 -72.43 -16.40 66.19
C SER A 316 -73.70 -15.70 66.70
N ALA A 317 -74.11 -14.61 66.06
CA ALA A 317 -75.37 -13.91 66.38
C ALA A 317 -76.59 -14.82 66.15
N ARG A 318 -76.63 -15.55 65.03
CA ARG A 318 -77.69 -16.54 64.76
C ARG A 318 -77.70 -17.68 65.77
N GLU A 319 -76.54 -18.14 66.23
CA GLU A 319 -76.47 -19.14 67.31
C GLU A 319 -76.98 -18.59 68.64
N GLU A 320 -76.65 -17.34 68.98
CA GLU A 320 -77.17 -16.69 70.18
C GLU A 320 -78.69 -16.51 70.13
N GLU A 321 -79.23 -16.09 68.97
CA GLU A 321 -80.67 -16.05 68.74
C GLU A 321 -81.33 -17.42 68.89
N ARG A 322 -80.73 -18.48 68.33
CA ARG A 322 -81.20 -19.86 68.52
C ARG A 322 -81.19 -20.26 69.99
N ARG A 323 -80.11 -19.96 70.72
CA ARG A 323 -80.02 -20.24 72.17
C ARG A 323 -81.04 -19.43 72.96
N ALA A 324 -81.28 -18.18 72.60
CA ALA A 324 -82.30 -17.34 73.21
C ALA A 324 -83.71 -17.91 72.96
N ALA A 325 -84.02 -18.32 71.72
CA ALA A 325 -85.29 -18.95 71.36
C ALA A 325 -85.51 -20.27 72.14
N VAL A 326 -84.46 -21.09 72.30
CA VAL A 326 -84.51 -22.32 73.12
C VAL A 326 -84.78 -21.98 74.59
N ARG A 327 -84.12 -20.94 75.15
CA ARG A 327 -84.37 -20.49 76.53
C ARG A 327 -85.80 -19.98 76.70
N ASP A 328 -86.32 -19.23 75.74
CA ASP A 328 -87.70 -18.73 75.78
C ASP A 328 -88.73 -19.85 75.65
N MET A 329 -88.47 -20.86 74.81
CA MET A 329 -89.29 -22.08 74.81
C MET A 329 -89.24 -22.80 76.16
N ALA A 330 -88.05 -22.95 76.76
CA ALA A 330 -87.90 -23.55 78.08
C ALA A 330 -88.63 -22.75 79.18
N ARG A 331 -88.61 -21.41 79.12
CA ARG A 331 -89.41 -20.53 79.98
C ARG A 331 -90.90 -20.78 79.79
N ARG A 332 -91.40 -20.76 78.55
CA ARG A 332 -92.81 -21.07 78.25
C ARG A 332 -93.23 -22.46 78.74
N HIS A 333 -92.37 -23.47 78.62
CA HIS A 333 -92.64 -24.81 79.16
C HIS A 333 -92.67 -24.82 80.69
N ARG A 334 -91.77 -24.09 81.35
CA ARG A 334 -91.76 -23.93 82.81
C ARG A 334 -93.02 -23.18 83.27
N ASP A 335 -93.41 -22.10 82.62
CA ASP A 335 -94.60 -21.32 82.94
C ASP A 335 -95.88 -22.15 82.76
N LYS A 336 -95.96 -22.95 81.68
CA LYS A 336 -97.04 -23.94 81.49
C LYS A 336 -97.06 -25.01 82.59
N ALA A 337 -95.89 -25.50 83.01
CA ALA A 337 -95.79 -26.48 84.09
C ALA A 337 -96.19 -25.88 85.46
N VAL A 338 -95.86 -24.61 85.73
CA VAL A 338 -96.31 -23.88 86.92
C VAL A 338 -97.81 -23.63 86.86
N ALA A 339 -98.36 -23.24 85.71
CA ALA A 339 -99.81 -23.09 85.53
C ALA A 339 -100.56 -24.41 85.74
N LEU A 340 -100.05 -25.53 85.21
CA LEU A 340 -100.61 -26.87 85.45
C LEU A 340 -100.52 -27.28 86.93
N LYS A 341 -99.43 -26.95 87.63
CA LYS A 341 -99.34 -27.15 89.09
C LYS A 341 -100.29 -26.23 89.87
N GLY A 342 -100.50 -24.99 89.42
CA GLY A 342 -101.48 -24.08 89.99
C GLY A 342 -102.91 -24.60 89.86
N VAL A 343 -103.26 -25.20 88.71
CA VAL A 343 -104.55 -25.87 88.50
C VAL A 343 -104.69 -27.11 89.38
N ALA A 344 -103.61 -27.88 89.59
CA ALA A 344 -103.62 -29.03 90.49
C ALA A 344 -103.77 -28.64 91.98
N VAL A 345 -103.24 -27.49 92.41
CA VAL A 345 -103.42 -26.98 93.78
C VAL A 345 -104.84 -26.44 94.00
N VAL A 346 -105.45 -25.80 92.98
CA VAL A 346 -106.86 -25.38 93.06
C VAL A 346 -107.82 -26.57 93.09
N ALA A 347 -107.49 -27.68 92.42
CA ALA A 347 -108.28 -28.91 92.49
C ALA A 347 -108.23 -29.64 93.85
N VAL A 348 -107.22 -29.38 94.69
CA VAL A 348 -107.07 -30.01 96.01
C VAL A 348 -107.71 -29.19 97.14
N VAL A 349 -107.99 -27.90 96.92
CA VAL A 349 -108.64 -27.01 97.92
C VAL A 349 -110.18 -27.05 97.82
N VAL A 350 -110.74 -27.77 96.83
CA VAL A 350 -112.20 -27.94 96.64
C VAL A 350 -112.65 -29.39 96.96
N ALA A 351 -111.85 -30.16 97.69
CA ALA A 351 -112.21 -31.49 98.19
C ALA A 351 -112.51 -31.45 99.70
#